data_AF-A0A0G0ZKK0-F1
#
_entry.id   AF-A0A0G0ZKK0-F1
#
_cell.length_a   1.000
_cell.length_b   1.000
_cell.length_c   1.000
_cell.angle_alpha   90.00
_cell.angle_beta   90.00
_cell.angle_gamma   90.00
#
_symmetry.space_group_name_H-M   'P 1'
#
loop_
_entity.id
_entity.type
_entity.pdbx_description
1 polymer ?
#
loop_
_entity_poly.entity_id
_entity_poly.type
_entity_poly.pdbx_seq_one_letter_code
_entity_poly.pdbx_strand_id
1 'polypeptide(L)'
;MTNEELWKAVLGEMELSLTKANFITWFRNTSILSKDKSAVVVSVPNGFIKEWLENKFNKRILQSIRNLTPEIREIKYLIGRPKIELVKQDISKMNLDTELEEKAGLDLDKDLDKATNLNRKYSFESFVVGSNNELAHAAASAVTKNLGRLYNPLFLYGGVGLGKTHLLQAIGHLKIEIKKYTTYPQKDSPPKLSKQSETKI
;
A
#
# COMPACT_ATOMS: atom_id res chain seq x y z
N MET A 1 29.57 10.94 13.32
CA MET A 1 28.50 9.92 13.34
C MET A 1 27.46 10.30 12.31
N THR A 2 27.21 9.43 11.35
CA THR A 2 26.18 9.64 10.31
C THR A 2 24.77 9.41 10.87
N ASN A 3 23.75 9.90 10.17
CA ASN A 3 22.34 9.68 10.56
C ASN A 3 21.98 8.18 10.60
N GLU A 4 22.54 7.39 9.68
CA GLU A 4 22.32 5.94 9.62
C GLU A 4 22.97 5.20 10.78
N GLU A 5 24.22 5.52 11.13
CA GLU A 5 24.90 4.94 12.28
C GLU A 5 24.19 5.28 13.59
N LEU A 6 23.76 6.55 13.74
CA LEU A 6 23.02 7.01 14.91
C LEU A 6 21.71 6.23 15.06
N TRP A 7 20.94 6.11 13.98
CA TRP A 7 19.68 5.39 14.05
C TRP A 7 19.87 3.90 14.28
N LYS A 8 20.89 3.26 13.68
CA LYS A 8 21.22 1.85 13.94
C LYS A 8 21.54 1.59 15.41
N ALA A 9 22.29 2.49 16.06
CA ALA A 9 22.59 2.36 17.48
C ALA A 9 21.32 2.44 18.35
N VAL A 10 20.44 3.40 18.05
CA VAL A 10 19.15 3.54 18.75
C VAL A 10 18.25 2.32 18.51
N LEU A 11 18.18 1.82 17.28
CA LEU A 11 17.41 0.63 16.94
C LEU A 11 17.92 -0.61 17.67
N GLY A 12 19.24 -0.79 17.79
CA GLY A 12 19.83 -1.90 18.54
C GLY A 12 19.45 -1.86 20.02
N GLU A 13 19.48 -0.67 20.64
CA GLU A 13 19.04 -0.50 22.04
C GLU A 13 17.54 -0.81 22.20
N MET A 14 16.70 -0.36 21.26
CA MET A 14 15.27 -0.64 21.30
C MET A 14 14.97 -2.13 21.10
N GLU A 15 15.69 -2.81 20.21
CA GLU A 15 15.53 -4.25 19.92
C GLU A 15 15.82 -5.12 21.14
N LEU A 16 16.83 -4.76 21.95
CA LEU A 16 17.13 -5.45 23.20
C LEU A 16 16.04 -5.28 24.27
N SER A 17 15.30 -4.17 24.21
CA SER A 17 14.29 -3.83 25.22
C SER A 17 12.86 -4.27 24.86
N LEU A 18 12.64 -4.73 23.62
CA LEU A 18 11.32 -5.03 23.09
C LEU A 18 11.22 -6.47 22.59
N THR A 19 10.00 -6.99 22.54
CA THR A 19 9.74 -8.24 21.82
C THR A 19 9.97 -8.03 20.32
N LYS A 20 10.43 -9.08 19.63
CA LYS A 20 10.68 -9.06 18.18
C LYS A 20 9.47 -8.56 17.38
N ALA A 21 8.26 -8.98 17.75
CA ALA A 21 7.02 -8.54 17.10
C ALA A 21 6.77 -7.03 17.25
N ASN A 22 6.98 -6.47 18.45
CA ASN A 22 6.84 -5.03 18.68
C ASN A 22 7.89 -4.23 17.92
N PHE A 23 9.15 -4.68 17.93
CA PHE A 23 10.21 -4.03 17.20
C PHE A 23 9.92 -3.98 15.69
N ILE A 24 9.53 -5.13 15.11
CA ILE A 24 9.19 -5.21 13.68
C ILE A 24 8.04 -4.26 13.33
N THR A 25 7.00 -4.20 14.16
CA THR A 25 5.80 -3.41 13.90
C THR A 25 6.07 -1.91 13.94
N TRP A 26 6.85 -1.45 14.92
CA TRP A 26 6.98 -0.01 15.22
C TRP A 26 8.27 0.62 14.71
N PHE A 27 9.35 -0.16 14.52
CA PHE A 27 10.69 0.39 14.27
C PHE A 27 11.31 -0.03 12.94
N ARG A 28 10.93 -1.17 12.35
CA ARG A 28 11.62 -1.74 11.16
C ARG A 28 11.72 -0.79 9.97
N ASN A 29 10.66 -0.03 9.69
CA ASN A 29 10.58 0.85 8.52
C ASN A 29 10.74 2.33 8.92
N THR A 30 11.62 2.60 9.89
CA THR A 30 11.89 3.96 10.37
C THR A 30 13.34 4.35 10.11
N SER A 31 13.59 5.63 9.87
CA SER A 31 14.95 6.15 9.63
C SER A 31 15.04 7.63 9.98
N ILE A 32 16.24 8.12 10.31
CA ILE A 32 16.48 9.55 10.45
C ILE A 32 16.60 10.17 9.05
N LEU A 33 15.76 11.17 8.75
CA LEU A 33 15.83 11.95 7.51
C LEU A 33 16.86 13.07 7.62
N SER A 34 16.76 13.83 8.70
CA SER A 34 17.64 14.96 8.96
C SER A 34 17.89 15.09 10.45
N LYS A 35 19.03 15.69 10.76
CA LYS A 35 19.47 16.00 12.11
C LYS A 35 19.96 17.43 12.10
N ASP A 36 19.30 18.27 12.88
CA ASP A 36 19.75 19.62 13.18
C ASP A 36 20.50 19.64 14.52
N LYS A 37 20.93 20.82 14.96
CA LYS A 37 21.66 20.97 16.24
C LYS A 37 20.81 20.65 17.48
N SER A 38 19.49 20.83 17.41
CA SER A 38 18.59 20.66 18.56
C SER A 38 17.48 19.62 18.34
N ALA A 39 17.24 19.19 17.11
CA ALA A 39 16.13 18.30 16.78
C ALA A 39 16.54 17.23 15.75
N VAL A 40 15.93 16.05 15.86
CA VAL A 40 16.06 14.97 14.89
C VAL A 40 14.72 14.71 14.23
N VAL A 41 14.72 14.53 12.92
CA VAL A 41 13.52 14.20 12.14
C VAL A 41 13.55 12.72 11.75
N VAL A 42 12.58 11.96 12.25
CA VAL A 42 12.41 10.54 11.98
C VAL A 42 11.31 10.33 10.95
N SER A 43 11.62 9.62 9.87
CA SER A 43 10.65 9.10 8.91
C SER A 43 9.93 7.88 9.48
N VAL A 44 8.62 7.90 9.38
CA VAL A 44 7.73 6.77 9.72
C VAL A 44 6.83 6.44 8.53
N PRO A 45 6.37 5.18 8.37
CA PRO A 45 5.67 4.76 7.16
C PRO A 45 4.19 5.16 7.13
N ASN A 46 3.56 5.42 8.27
CA ASN A 46 2.16 5.85 8.36
C ASN A 46 1.88 6.61 9.67
N GLY A 47 0.67 7.21 9.75
CA GLY A 47 0.25 8.01 10.91
C GLY A 47 0.05 7.22 12.20
N PHE A 48 -0.32 5.94 12.12
CA PHE A 48 -0.47 5.11 13.33
C PHE A 48 0.87 4.88 14.03
N ILE A 49 1.91 4.58 13.25
CA ILE A 49 3.27 4.41 13.80
C ILE A 49 3.79 5.74 14.33
N LYS A 50 3.50 6.86 13.64
CA LYS A 50 3.81 8.20 14.15
C LYS A 50 3.25 8.40 15.56
N GLU A 51 1.92 8.28 15.69
CA GLU A 51 1.21 8.52 16.94
C GLU A 51 1.67 7.58 18.05
N TRP A 52 1.90 6.31 17.72
CA TRP A 52 2.37 5.32 18.68
C TRP A 52 3.80 5.60 19.17
N LEU A 53 4.72 5.95 18.27
CA LEU A 53 6.08 6.31 18.66
C LEU A 53 6.09 7.60 19.48
N GLU A 54 5.30 8.60 19.10
CA GLU A 54 5.14 9.87 19.83
C GLU A 54 4.63 9.63 21.26
N ASN A 55 3.61 8.80 21.43
CA ASN A 55 2.97 8.60 22.73
C ASN A 55 3.73 7.62 23.65
N LYS A 56 4.23 6.52 23.09
CA LYS A 56 4.78 5.41 23.89
C LYS A 56 6.30 5.40 23.97
N PHE A 57 6.98 5.72 22.88
CA PHE A 57 8.43 5.49 22.75
C PHE A 57 9.27 6.75 22.67
N ASN A 58 8.66 7.93 22.52
CA ASN A 58 9.36 9.20 22.35
C ASN A 58 10.43 9.43 23.42
N LYS A 59 10.07 9.29 24.70
CA LYS A 59 11.00 9.49 25.82
C LYS A 59 12.20 8.54 25.76
N ARG A 60 11.97 7.27 25.40
CA ARG A 60 13.03 6.26 25.29
C ARG A 60 13.96 6.56 24.12
N ILE A 61 13.39 6.82 22.94
CA ILE A 61 14.16 7.15 21.74
C ILE A 61 14.98 8.42 21.98
N LEU A 62 14.39 9.44 22.61
CA LEU A 62 15.09 10.68 22.94
C LEU A 62 16.25 10.43 23.91
N GLN A 63 16.05 9.59 24.92
CA GLN A 63 17.12 9.22 25.84
C GLN A 63 18.28 8.52 25.11
N SER A 64 17.98 7.53 24.26
CA SER A 64 18.99 6.81 23.48
C SER A 64 19.74 7.74 22.52
N ILE A 65 19.04 8.67 21.86
CA ILE A 65 19.69 9.69 21.02
C ILE A 65 20.58 10.61 21.86
N ARG A 66 20.12 11.05 23.04
CA ARG A 66 20.89 11.98 23.90
C ARG A 66 22.15 11.35 24.48
N ASN A 67 22.14 10.04 24.72
CA ASN A 67 23.35 9.31 25.15
C ASN A 67 24.46 9.38 24.09
N LEU A 68 24.10 9.47 22.80
CA LEU A 68 25.05 9.51 21.68
C LEU A 68 25.28 10.94 21.16
N THR A 69 24.29 11.82 21.27
CA THR A 69 24.34 13.23 20.88
C THR A 69 23.57 14.08 21.90
N PRO A 70 24.26 14.58 22.95
CA PRO A 70 23.63 15.33 24.04
C PRO A 70 22.90 16.62 23.63
N GLU A 71 23.23 17.18 22.47
CA GLU A 71 22.68 18.44 21.95
C GLU A 71 21.21 18.33 21.52
N ILE A 72 20.74 17.12 21.19
CA ILE A 72 19.37 16.91 20.73
C ILE A 72 18.40 17.02 21.91
N ARG A 73 17.34 17.80 21.73
CA ARG A 73 16.29 18.03 22.73
C ARG A 73 14.92 17.56 22.28
N GLU A 74 14.70 17.41 20.98
CA GLU A 74 13.40 17.09 20.41
C GLU A 74 13.51 16.05 19.29
N ILE A 75 12.48 15.22 19.17
CA ILE A 75 12.28 14.32 18.02
C ILE A 75 10.99 14.75 17.31
N LYS A 76 11.07 14.94 16.01
CA LYS A 76 9.92 15.19 15.14
C LYS A 76 9.70 13.99 14.23
N TYR A 77 8.45 13.62 14.01
CA TYR A 77 8.09 12.50 13.15
C TYR A 77 7.37 13.00 11.90
N LEU A 78 7.87 12.57 10.75
CA LEU A 78 7.28 12.84 9.45
C LEU A 78 6.89 11.53 8.77
N ILE A 79 5.71 11.52 8.15
CA ILE A 79 5.27 10.40 7.33
C ILE A 79 6.10 10.45 6.04
N GLY A 80 7.10 9.58 5.96
CA GLY A 80 7.91 9.43 4.76
C GLY A 80 7.25 8.44 3.81
N ARG A 81 7.58 8.55 2.52
CA ARG A 81 7.32 7.42 1.61
C ARG A 81 8.11 6.24 2.18
N PRO A 82 7.48 5.07 2.38
CA PRO A 82 8.23 3.90 2.80
C PRO A 82 9.38 3.76 1.81
N LYS A 83 10.62 3.82 2.33
CA LYS A 83 11.77 3.33 1.59
C LYS A 83 11.48 1.84 1.50
N ILE A 84 10.76 1.43 0.46
CA ILE A 84 10.67 0.04 0.05
C ILE A 84 12.08 -0.23 -0.45
N GLU A 85 13.02 -0.42 0.49
CA GLU A 85 14.10 -1.34 0.23
C GLU A 85 13.35 -2.62 -0.10
N LEU A 86 13.30 -2.94 -1.40
CA LEU A 86 12.95 -4.26 -1.85
C LEU A 86 13.94 -5.16 -1.13
N VAL A 87 13.52 -5.64 0.03
CA VAL A 87 14.25 -6.58 0.83
C VAL A 87 14.38 -7.80 -0.08
N LYS A 88 15.50 -7.86 -0.81
CA LYS A 88 16.05 -9.09 -1.38
C LYS A 88 16.59 -9.97 -0.24
N GLN A 89 15.90 -10.02 0.90
CA GLN A 89 16.16 -11.04 1.91
C GLN A 89 15.13 -12.12 1.67
N ASP A 90 15.61 -13.18 1.03
CA ASP A 90 15.27 -14.56 1.37
C ASP A 90 13.80 -14.80 1.77
N ILE A 91 12.91 -14.66 0.79
CA ILE A 91 11.60 -15.34 0.80
C ILE A 91 11.81 -16.87 0.88
N SER A 92 13.02 -17.36 0.59
CA SER A 92 13.45 -18.76 0.67
C SER A 92 13.45 -19.38 2.08
N LYS A 93 13.21 -18.62 3.16
CA LYS A 93 13.26 -19.15 4.55
C LYS A 93 11.98 -18.99 5.37
N MET A 94 10.90 -18.44 4.81
CA MET A 94 9.57 -18.69 5.36
C MET A 94 9.03 -19.95 4.69
N ASN A 95 9.39 -21.11 5.22
CA ASN A 95 8.57 -22.30 5.08
C ASN A 95 7.25 -22.07 5.86
N LEU A 96 6.40 -21.19 5.34
CA LEU A 96 5.00 -21.06 5.73
C LEU A 96 4.06 -21.50 4.60
N ASP A 97 4.63 -22.11 3.56
CA ASP A 97 3.89 -22.57 2.38
C ASP A 97 3.49 -24.05 2.49
N THR A 98 4.10 -24.84 3.38
CA THR A 98 3.87 -26.30 3.36
C THR A 98 2.63 -26.79 4.13
N GLU A 99 2.04 -26.02 5.05
CA GLU A 99 0.85 -26.48 5.82
C GLU A 99 -0.48 -25.85 5.38
N LEU A 100 -0.47 -24.76 4.62
CA LEU A 100 -1.70 -24.14 4.11
C LEU A 100 -2.07 -24.63 2.70
N GLU A 101 -1.10 -25.11 1.92
CA GLU A 101 -1.31 -25.58 0.56
C GLU A 101 -1.98 -26.96 0.48
N GLU A 102 -1.78 -27.85 1.47
CA GLU A 102 -2.40 -29.19 1.44
C GLU A 102 -3.93 -29.20 1.68
N LYS A 103 -4.50 -28.12 2.26
CA LYS A 103 -5.95 -28.05 2.53
C LYS A 103 -6.77 -27.22 1.55
N ALA A 104 -6.14 -26.54 0.61
CA ALA A 104 -6.81 -25.80 -0.45
C ALA A 104 -6.48 -26.42 -1.81
N GLY A 105 -6.91 -27.66 -2.02
CA GLY A 105 -6.92 -28.30 -3.34
C GLY A 105 -7.82 -27.54 -4.30
N LEU A 106 -7.30 -26.48 -4.90
CA LEU A 106 -7.91 -25.73 -5.98
C LEU A 106 -6.81 -25.39 -6.99
N ASP A 107 -7.03 -25.79 -8.24
CA ASP A 107 -6.21 -25.50 -9.42
C ASP A 107 -5.97 -23.97 -9.59
N LEU A 108 -5.02 -23.41 -8.83
CA LEU A 108 -4.75 -21.97 -8.76
C LEU A 108 -4.08 -21.42 -10.03
N ASP A 109 -3.53 -22.28 -10.89
CA ASP A 109 -2.69 -21.86 -12.02
C ASP A 109 -3.44 -21.63 -13.34
N LYS A 110 -4.70 -22.06 -13.47
CA LYS A 110 -5.49 -21.87 -14.70
C LYS A 110 -6.22 -20.54 -14.76
N ASP A 111 -6.59 -20.00 -13.60
CA ASP A 111 -7.46 -18.81 -13.51
C ASP A 111 -6.68 -17.51 -13.25
N LEU A 112 -5.36 -17.59 -13.08
CA LEU A 112 -4.50 -16.42 -12.95
C LEU A 112 -4.21 -15.80 -14.30
N ASP A 113 -4.49 -14.51 -14.44
CA ASP A 113 -4.04 -13.76 -15.60
C ASP A 113 -2.55 -13.46 -15.51
N LYS A 114 -1.74 -14.07 -16.38
CA LYS A 114 -0.28 -13.94 -16.38
C LYS A 114 0.20 -12.50 -16.62
N ALA A 115 -0.60 -11.64 -17.27
CA ALA A 115 -0.20 -10.27 -17.53
C ALA A 115 -0.38 -9.37 -16.31
N THR A 116 -1.35 -9.66 -15.45
CA THR A 116 -1.75 -8.76 -14.35
C THR A 116 -1.63 -9.39 -12.98
N ASN A 117 -1.36 -10.69 -12.92
CA ASN A 117 -1.28 -11.49 -11.70
C ASN A 117 -2.56 -11.39 -10.84
N LEU A 118 -3.72 -11.26 -11.50
CA LEU A 118 -5.04 -11.20 -10.86
C LEU A 118 -5.80 -12.49 -11.15
N ASN A 119 -6.59 -12.95 -10.19
CA ASN A 119 -7.41 -14.14 -10.35
C ASN A 119 -8.72 -13.77 -11.07
N ARG A 120 -8.95 -14.34 -12.26
CA ARG A 120 -10.14 -14.07 -13.10
C ARG A 120 -11.47 -14.35 -12.39
N LYS A 121 -11.48 -15.24 -11.41
CA LYS A 121 -12.67 -15.55 -10.61
C LYS A 121 -13.06 -14.43 -9.63
N TYR A 122 -12.16 -13.50 -9.32
CA TYR A 122 -12.43 -12.43 -8.36
C TYR A 122 -12.84 -11.14 -9.08
N SER A 123 -14.05 -11.14 -9.64
CA SER A 123 -14.68 -10.00 -10.30
C SER A 123 -15.91 -9.52 -9.52
N PHE A 124 -16.47 -8.36 -9.86
CA PHE A 124 -17.69 -7.89 -9.19
C PHE A 124 -18.89 -8.78 -9.50
N GLU A 125 -18.92 -9.36 -10.71
CA GLU A 125 -19.99 -10.23 -11.19
C GLU A 125 -20.07 -11.55 -10.44
N SER A 126 -18.92 -12.09 -10.00
CA SER A 126 -18.86 -13.33 -9.21
C SER A 126 -18.99 -13.10 -7.70
N PHE A 127 -19.04 -11.84 -7.25
CA PHE A 127 -19.14 -11.52 -5.84
C PHE A 127 -20.58 -11.58 -5.36
N VAL A 128 -20.88 -12.48 -4.42
CA VAL A 128 -22.22 -12.63 -3.85
C VAL A 128 -22.47 -11.55 -2.80
N VAL A 129 -23.42 -10.66 -3.09
CA VAL A 129 -23.83 -9.57 -2.19
C VAL A 129 -24.90 -10.05 -1.22
N GLY A 130 -24.73 -9.72 0.06
CA GLY A 130 -25.72 -9.93 1.12
C GLY A 130 -25.61 -8.85 2.18
N SER A 131 -26.54 -8.85 3.13
CA SER A 131 -26.67 -7.80 4.17
C SER A 131 -25.37 -7.46 4.90
N ASN A 132 -24.49 -8.45 5.09
CA ASN A 132 -23.26 -8.30 5.87
C ASN A 132 -22.07 -7.78 5.05
N ASN A 133 -22.16 -7.76 3.72
CA ASN A 133 -21.08 -7.31 2.82
C ASN A 133 -21.53 -6.23 1.82
N GLU A 134 -22.82 -5.87 1.83
CA GLU A 134 -23.43 -4.89 0.94
C GLU A 134 -22.72 -3.53 1.00
N LEU A 135 -22.42 -3.04 2.21
CA LEU A 135 -21.70 -1.77 2.38
C LEU A 135 -20.30 -1.81 1.75
N ALA A 136 -19.56 -2.90 1.96
CA ALA A 136 -18.22 -3.05 1.39
C ALA A 136 -18.26 -3.15 -0.14
N HIS A 137 -19.23 -3.89 -0.68
CA HIS A 137 -19.46 -3.99 -2.12
C HIS A 137 -19.86 -2.65 -2.74
N ALA A 138 -20.76 -1.90 -2.09
CA ALA A 138 -21.20 -0.59 -2.53
C ALA A 138 -20.06 0.43 -2.51
N ALA A 139 -19.25 0.44 -1.45
CA ALA A 139 -18.07 1.30 -1.35
C ALA A 139 -17.04 0.97 -2.44
N ALA A 140 -16.74 -0.32 -2.64
CA ALA A 140 -15.86 -0.77 -3.72
C ALA A 140 -16.38 -0.36 -5.10
N SER A 141 -17.68 -0.50 -5.34
CA SER A 141 -18.35 -0.07 -6.58
C SER A 141 -18.35 1.45 -6.78
N ALA A 142 -18.43 2.22 -5.69
CA ALA A 142 -18.38 3.68 -5.78
C ALA A 142 -16.98 4.17 -6.14
N VAL A 143 -15.95 3.55 -5.59
CA VAL A 143 -14.54 3.83 -5.90
C VAL A 143 -14.24 3.56 -7.38
N THR A 144 -14.77 2.47 -7.92
CA THR A 144 -14.51 2.11 -9.31
C THR A 144 -15.20 3.02 -10.31
N LYS A 145 -16.39 3.53 -9.98
CA LYS A 145 -17.08 4.55 -10.77
C LYS A 145 -16.36 5.90 -10.77
N ASN A 146 -15.68 6.25 -9.66
CA ASN A 146 -15.03 7.56 -9.48
C ASN A 146 -13.63 7.43 -8.88
N LEU A 147 -12.72 6.79 -9.63
CA LEU A 147 -11.36 6.52 -9.18
C LEU A 147 -10.63 7.80 -8.75
N GLY A 148 -10.07 7.78 -7.53
CA GLY A 148 -9.26 8.88 -7.00
C GLY A 148 -10.04 10.10 -6.51
N ARG A 149 -11.38 10.09 -6.56
CA ARG A 149 -12.24 11.17 -6.04
C ARG A 149 -12.99 10.75 -4.79
N LEU A 150 -13.99 9.88 -4.96
CA LEU A 150 -14.84 9.40 -3.87
C LEU A 150 -14.17 8.21 -3.18
N TYR A 151 -14.16 8.24 -1.83
CA TYR A 151 -13.64 7.17 -0.98
C TYR A 151 -12.17 6.79 -1.25
N ASN A 152 -11.28 7.77 -1.25
CA ASN A 152 -9.82 7.58 -1.33
C ASN A 152 -9.14 8.12 -0.05
N PRO A 153 -8.46 7.26 0.75
CA PRO A 153 -8.25 5.83 0.53
C PRO A 153 -9.48 4.97 0.88
N LEU A 154 -9.67 3.86 0.15
CA LEU A 154 -10.61 2.81 0.51
C LEU A 154 -9.92 1.80 1.44
N PHE A 155 -10.48 1.60 2.63
CA PHE A 155 -9.97 0.63 3.60
C PHE A 155 -11.01 -0.46 3.86
N LEU A 156 -10.64 -1.73 3.60
CA LEU A 156 -11.49 -2.90 3.84
C LEU A 156 -10.98 -3.67 5.05
N TYR A 157 -11.83 -3.84 6.07
CA TYR A 157 -11.50 -4.61 7.28
C TYR A 157 -12.59 -5.63 7.59
N GLY A 158 -12.23 -6.71 8.28
CA GLY A 158 -13.15 -7.78 8.68
C GLY A 158 -12.44 -9.12 8.86
N GLY A 159 -13.13 -10.09 9.45
CA GLY A 159 -12.65 -11.46 9.66
C GLY A 159 -12.27 -12.20 8.36
N VAL A 160 -11.68 -13.40 8.49
CA VAL A 160 -11.30 -14.26 7.36
C VAL A 160 -12.54 -14.68 6.54
N GLY A 161 -12.37 -14.91 5.23
CA GLY A 161 -13.46 -15.38 4.37
C GLY A 161 -14.55 -14.36 4.01
N LEU A 162 -14.50 -13.12 4.51
CA LEU A 162 -15.53 -12.10 4.24
C LEU A 162 -15.38 -11.36 2.89
N GLY A 163 -14.58 -11.90 1.96
CA GLY A 163 -14.49 -11.33 0.60
C GLY A 163 -13.58 -10.10 0.42
N LYS A 164 -12.78 -9.72 1.41
CA LYS A 164 -11.84 -8.57 1.31
C LYS A 164 -10.90 -8.67 0.10
N THR A 165 -10.25 -9.83 -0.05
CA THR A 165 -9.33 -10.09 -1.17
C THR A 165 -10.06 -10.11 -2.51
N HIS A 166 -11.28 -10.66 -2.54
CA HIS A 166 -12.13 -10.68 -3.73
C HIS A 166 -12.47 -9.27 -4.18
N LEU A 167 -13.01 -8.43 -3.28
CA LEU A 167 -13.36 -7.04 -3.59
C LEU A 167 -12.14 -6.23 -4.03
N LEU A 168 -10.98 -6.43 -3.39
CA LEU A 168 -9.75 -5.74 -3.76
C LEU A 168 -9.29 -6.11 -5.19
N GLN A 169 -9.31 -7.40 -5.53
CA GLN A 169 -8.94 -7.85 -6.87
C GLN A 169 -9.98 -7.47 -7.93
N ALA A 170 -11.27 -7.45 -7.58
CA ALA A 170 -12.34 -6.99 -8.45
C ALA A 170 -12.17 -5.51 -8.85
N ILE A 171 -11.76 -4.64 -7.91
CA ILE A 171 -11.36 -3.26 -8.21
C ILE A 171 -10.15 -3.24 -9.16
N GLY A 172 -9.19 -4.13 -8.94
CA GLY A 172 -7.99 -4.28 -9.77
C GLY A 172 -8.28 -4.60 -11.23
N HIS A 173 -9.27 -5.46 -11.50
CA HIS A 173 -9.68 -5.82 -12.86
C HIS A 173 -10.12 -4.60 -13.69
N LEU A 174 -10.81 -3.63 -13.08
CA LEU A 174 -11.33 -2.47 -13.82
C LEU A 174 -10.23 -1.52 -14.33
N LYS A 175 -9.06 -1.48 -13.68
CA LYS A 175 -7.92 -0.68 -14.15
C LYS A 175 -7.35 -1.21 -15.48
N ILE A 176 -7.51 -2.50 -15.75
CA ILE A 176 -7.08 -3.16 -16.99
C ILE A 176 -8.04 -2.82 -18.13
N GLU A 177 -9.34 -2.78 -17.84
CA GLU A 177 -10.36 -2.40 -18.82
C GLU A 177 -10.19 -0.94 -19.27
N ILE A 178 -10.03 0.00 -18.33
CA ILE A 178 -9.89 1.43 -18.65
C ILE A 178 -8.60 1.70 -19.47
N LYS A 179 -7.49 0.99 -19.19
CA LYS A 179 -6.26 1.10 -19.99
C LYS A 179 -6.44 0.61 -21.43
N LYS A 180 -7.25 -0.43 -21.66
CA LYS A 180 -7.56 -0.92 -23.03
C LYS A 180 -8.37 0.10 -23.82
N TYR A 181 -9.32 0.80 -23.20
CA TYR A 181 -10.10 1.86 -23.88
C TYR A 181 -9.33 3.16 -24.12
N THR A 182 -8.29 3.45 -23.33
CA THR A 182 -7.47 4.66 -23.51
C THR A 182 -6.40 4.51 -24.61
N THR A 183 -6.17 3.28 -25.12
CA THR A 183 -5.14 3.00 -26.15
C THR A 183 -5.67 2.87 -27.59
N TYR A 184 -6.96 3.14 -27.83
CA TYR A 184 -7.50 3.30 -29.20
C TYR A 184 -8.50 4.45 -29.28
N PRO A 185 -8.10 5.64 -29.76
CA PRO A 185 -8.95 6.43 -30.61
C PRO A 185 -8.70 5.99 -32.06
N GLN A 186 -9.64 5.23 -32.63
CA GLN A 186 -9.70 5.15 -34.10
C GLN A 186 -9.84 6.57 -34.65
N LYS A 187 -8.98 6.85 -35.62
CA LYS A 187 -8.85 8.13 -36.31
C LYS A 187 -9.98 8.29 -37.32
N ASP A 188 -11.22 8.35 -36.86
CA ASP A 188 -12.33 8.72 -37.74
C ASP A 188 -12.49 10.24 -37.72
N SER A 189 -11.93 10.83 -38.77
CA SER A 189 -12.10 12.24 -39.10
C SER A 189 -13.59 12.54 -39.29
N PRO A 190 -14.11 13.66 -38.76
CA PRO A 190 -15.50 14.03 -39.02
C PRO A 190 -15.69 14.31 -40.53
N PRO A 191 -16.84 13.94 -41.12
CA PRO A 191 -17.10 14.19 -42.54
C PRO A 191 -17.11 15.71 -42.77
N LYS A 192 -16.20 16.18 -43.63
CA LYS A 192 -16.18 17.58 -44.09
C LYS A 192 -17.44 17.84 -44.91
N LEU A 193 -18.13 18.93 -44.55
CA LEU A 193 -19.20 19.53 -45.35
C LEU A 193 -18.74 19.72 -46.80
N SER A 194 -19.42 19.09 -47.75
CA SER A 194 -19.30 19.42 -49.17
C SER A 194 -20.05 20.72 -49.44
N LYS A 195 -19.28 21.73 -49.87
CA LYS A 195 -19.82 22.94 -50.50
C LYS A 195 -20.61 22.52 -51.74
N GLN A 196 -21.90 22.80 -51.76
CA GLN A 196 -22.66 22.86 -53.01
C GLN A 196 -22.41 24.24 -53.63
N SER A 197 -21.72 24.28 -54.76
CA SER A 197 -21.81 25.37 -55.72
C SER A 197 -21.45 24.86 -57.12
N GLU A 198 -22.45 24.93 -58.00
CA GLU A 198 -22.39 25.02 -59.48
C GLU A 198 -22.16 23.69 -60.23
N THR A 199 -23.01 23.32 -61.20
CA THR A 199 -23.06 24.01 -62.50
C THR A 199 -24.31 23.63 -63.34
N LYS A 200 -24.95 24.67 -63.93
CA LYS A 200 -25.76 24.77 -65.18
C LYS A 200 -26.81 23.68 -65.55
N ILE A 201 -28.05 24.12 -65.82
CA ILE A 201 -28.53 24.51 -67.17
C ILE A 201 -29.38 25.77 -67.01
#